data_AF-A0A6I7P194-F1
#
_entry.id   AF-A0A6I7P194-F1
#
_cell.length_a   1.000
_cell.length_b   1.000
_cell.length_c   1.000
_cell.angle_alpha   90.00
_cell.angle_beta   90.00
_cell.angle_gamma   90.00
#
_symmetry.space_group_name_H-M   'P 1'
#
loop_
_entity.id
_entity.type
_entity.pdbx_description
1 polymer ?
#
loop_
_entity_poly.entity_id
_entity_poly.type
_entity_poly.pdbx_seq_one_letter_code
_entity_poly.pdbx_strand_id
1 'polypeptide(L)'
;MTLDTAYRLFRLRSNATQSELVSAYRKLVKRCHPDFNASRREWSHNAMTRINLAYELLTSDLLERSTGSATSAGTRTESPAGSASDEHDRNAERRFRDDIADSFNRAPAEDPAFVALFDRSADQVLDGIYAYYQYGLQNVYLRHEGVRRFRYRTAVKRVHNGLEQLRDLAHLATVALHRDQLAVFTEFAAAFLRNMLIDKYHLPGANGSENRAYRCFFNGSESLDAVIRAELFEELKPIRPERSVAGGLKVSYHEFMSLLIKHSSSDWVPETLIKLQLHEAFTRVAALRAGA
;
A
#
# COMPACT_ATOMS: atom_id res chain seq x y z
N MET A 1 -22.78 -6.95 2.81
CA MET A 1 -22.74 -8.40 2.50
C MET A 1 -22.80 -9.16 3.81
N THR A 2 -23.56 -10.26 3.90
CA THR A 2 -23.71 -11.04 5.15
C THR A 2 -22.72 -12.20 5.22
N LEU A 3 -22.48 -12.72 6.43
CA LEU A 3 -21.56 -13.85 6.67
C LEU A 3 -21.94 -15.10 5.85
N ASP A 4 -23.22 -15.45 5.83
CA ASP A 4 -23.74 -16.57 5.04
C ASP A 4 -23.56 -16.35 3.52
N THR A 5 -23.67 -15.10 3.05
CA THR A 5 -23.37 -14.76 1.65
C THR A 5 -21.87 -14.92 1.35
N ALA A 6 -20.99 -14.63 2.31
CA ALA A 6 -19.55 -14.80 2.17
C ALA A 6 -19.15 -16.28 2.08
N TYR A 7 -19.69 -17.14 2.96
CA TYR A 7 -19.49 -18.60 2.89
C TYR A 7 -19.96 -19.17 1.54
N ARG A 8 -21.15 -18.75 1.07
CA ARG A 8 -21.67 -19.14 -0.25
C ARG A 8 -20.78 -18.65 -1.40
N LEU A 9 -20.20 -17.45 -1.30
CA LEU A 9 -19.31 -16.91 -2.32
C LEU A 9 -18.04 -17.77 -2.49
N PHE A 10 -17.41 -18.18 -1.40
CA PHE A 10 -16.23 -19.06 -1.43
C PHE A 10 -16.57 -20.55 -1.59
N ARG A 11 -17.86 -20.89 -1.60
CA ARG A 11 -18.36 -22.28 -1.60
C ARG A 11 -17.83 -23.09 -0.42
N LEU A 12 -17.74 -22.42 0.73
CA LEU A 12 -17.26 -22.98 1.98
C LEU A 12 -18.45 -23.32 2.88
N ARG A 13 -18.29 -24.35 3.69
CA ARG A 13 -19.26 -24.69 4.74
C ARG A 13 -19.01 -23.79 5.95
N SER A 14 -20.02 -23.65 6.82
CA SER A 14 -19.91 -22.88 8.06
C SER A 14 -18.88 -23.42 9.05
N ASN A 15 -18.30 -24.60 8.82
CA ASN A 15 -17.19 -25.16 9.60
C ASN A 15 -15.85 -25.12 8.85
N ALA A 16 -15.75 -24.37 7.76
CA ALA A 16 -14.51 -24.27 6.99
C ALA A 16 -13.37 -23.68 7.83
N THR A 17 -12.17 -24.18 7.58
CA THR A 17 -10.93 -23.76 8.22
C THR A 17 -10.31 -22.55 7.52
N GLN A 18 -9.39 -21.86 8.20
CA GLN A 18 -8.66 -20.72 7.62
C GLN A 18 -7.89 -21.12 6.35
N SER A 19 -7.32 -22.33 6.32
CA SER A 19 -6.58 -22.84 5.15
C SER A 19 -7.49 -23.06 3.94
N GLU A 20 -8.73 -23.53 4.16
CA GLU A 20 -9.73 -23.67 3.10
C GLU A 20 -10.21 -22.31 2.57
N LEU A 21 -10.34 -21.32 3.46
CA LEU A 21 -10.64 -19.94 3.08
C LEU A 21 -9.54 -19.33 2.20
N VAL A 22 -8.27 -19.46 2.61
CA VAL A 22 -7.12 -18.98 1.83
C VAL A 22 -7.04 -19.68 0.47
N SER A 23 -7.26 -20.99 0.42
CA SER A 23 -7.27 -21.78 -0.82
C SER A 23 -8.39 -21.34 -1.77
N ALA A 24 -9.60 -21.15 -1.26
CA ALA A 24 -10.74 -20.67 -2.03
C ALA A 24 -10.53 -19.23 -2.52
N TYR A 25 -9.94 -18.38 -1.69
CA TYR A 25 -9.55 -17.00 -2.02
C TYR A 25 -8.57 -16.93 -3.17
N ARG A 26 -7.44 -17.64 -3.09
CA ARG A 26 -6.45 -17.68 -4.17
C ARG A 26 -7.05 -18.14 -5.51
N LYS A 27 -7.94 -19.14 -5.48
CA LYS A 27 -8.63 -19.65 -6.67
C LYS A 27 -9.59 -18.61 -7.28
N LEU A 28 -10.30 -17.85 -6.44
CA LEU A 28 -11.23 -16.81 -6.88
C LEU A 28 -10.51 -15.56 -7.39
N VAL A 29 -9.48 -15.09 -6.70
CA VAL A 29 -8.64 -13.97 -7.12
C VAL A 29 -8.04 -14.25 -8.49
N LYS A 30 -7.43 -15.41 -8.70
CA LYS A 30 -6.85 -15.79 -10.01
C LYS A 30 -7.88 -15.78 -11.15
N ARG A 31 -9.14 -16.09 -10.86
CA ARG A 31 -10.22 -16.08 -11.87
C ARG A 31 -10.76 -14.68 -12.15
N CYS A 32 -10.79 -13.82 -11.14
CA CYS A 32 -11.44 -12.51 -11.22
C CYS A 32 -10.45 -11.34 -11.39
N HIS A 33 -9.14 -11.58 -11.28
CA HIS A 33 -8.12 -10.54 -11.35
C HIS A 33 -8.24 -9.73 -12.66
N PRO A 34 -8.12 -8.39 -12.60
CA PRO A 34 -8.20 -7.52 -13.77
C PRO A 34 -7.15 -7.87 -14.85
N ASP A 35 -5.96 -8.33 -14.45
CA ASP A 35 -4.89 -8.71 -15.39
C ASP A 35 -5.28 -9.87 -16.31
N PHE A 36 -6.11 -10.80 -15.86
CA PHE A 36 -6.60 -11.91 -16.69
C PHE A 36 -7.91 -11.59 -17.43
N ASN A 37 -8.52 -10.44 -17.14
CA ASN A 37 -9.86 -10.06 -17.59
C ASN A 37 -9.88 -8.61 -18.12
N ALA A 38 -8.86 -8.25 -18.91
CA ALA A 38 -8.66 -6.88 -19.38
C ALA A 38 -9.84 -6.30 -20.20
N SER A 39 -10.66 -7.15 -20.81
CA SER A 39 -11.88 -6.77 -21.55
C SER A 39 -13.11 -6.56 -20.66
N ARG A 40 -13.02 -6.89 -19.36
CA ARG A 40 -14.11 -6.80 -18.38
C ARG A 40 -13.64 -6.12 -17.08
N ARG A 41 -12.89 -5.01 -17.20
CA ARG A 41 -12.25 -4.34 -16.06
C ARG A 41 -13.22 -3.99 -14.93
N GLU A 42 -14.39 -3.44 -15.26
CA GLU A 42 -15.40 -3.04 -14.28
C GLU A 42 -15.98 -4.25 -13.54
N TRP A 43 -16.22 -5.35 -14.26
CA TRP A 43 -16.66 -6.61 -13.66
C TRP A 43 -15.59 -7.22 -12.76
N SER A 44 -14.33 -7.24 -13.21
CA SER A 44 -13.20 -7.74 -12.42
C SER A 44 -12.94 -6.93 -11.17
N HIS A 45 -13.07 -5.61 -11.26
CA HIS A 45 -12.97 -4.70 -10.13
C HIS A 45 -14.07 -4.94 -9.09
N ASN A 46 -15.32 -5.05 -9.55
CA ASN A 46 -16.47 -5.36 -8.70
C ASN A 46 -16.37 -6.77 -8.09
N ALA A 47 -15.88 -7.75 -8.86
CA ALA A 47 -15.67 -9.12 -8.39
C ALA A 47 -14.56 -9.20 -7.34
N MET A 48 -13.40 -8.57 -7.58
CA MET A 48 -12.30 -8.50 -6.62
C MET A 48 -12.71 -7.80 -5.32
N THR A 49 -13.45 -6.70 -5.42
CA THR A 49 -13.96 -5.97 -4.25
C THR A 49 -14.89 -6.86 -3.41
N ARG A 50 -15.78 -7.63 -4.06
CA ARG A 50 -16.67 -8.57 -3.37
C ARG A 50 -15.92 -9.75 -2.74
N ILE A 51 -14.90 -10.27 -3.41
CA ILE A 51 -14.05 -11.36 -2.92
C ILE A 51 -13.27 -10.90 -1.68
N ASN A 52 -12.64 -9.73 -1.72
CA ASN A 52 -11.86 -9.20 -0.61
C ASN A 52 -12.76 -8.92 0.62
N LEU A 53 -13.94 -8.33 0.41
CA LEU A 53 -14.92 -8.10 1.47
C LEU A 53 -15.37 -9.42 2.14
N ALA A 54 -15.56 -10.47 1.34
CA ALA A 54 -15.98 -11.77 1.85
C ALA A 54 -14.86 -12.44 2.66
N TYR A 55 -13.62 -12.29 2.18
CA TYR A 55 -12.46 -12.86 2.82
C TYR A 55 -12.22 -12.25 4.19
N GLU A 56 -12.32 -10.93 4.31
CA GLU A 56 -12.20 -10.21 5.58
C GLU A 56 -13.29 -10.61 6.58
N LEU A 57 -14.55 -10.71 6.14
CA LEU A 57 -15.67 -11.13 6.99
C LEU A 57 -15.48 -12.56 7.53
N LEU A 58 -15.07 -13.50 6.67
CA LEU A 58 -14.85 -14.88 7.09
C LEU A 58 -13.59 -15.04 7.95
N THR A 59 -12.55 -14.26 7.67
CA THR A 59 -11.32 -14.28 8.50
C THR A 59 -11.64 -13.79 9.92
N SER A 60 -12.45 -12.73 10.04
CA SER A 60 -12.88 -12.21 11.35
C SER A 60 -13.72 -13.24 12.12
N ASP A 61 -14.69 -13.90 11.47
CA ASP A 61 -15.51 -14.96 12.09
C ASP A 61 -14.66 -16.16 12.55
N LEU A 62 -13.70 -16.59 11.73
CA LEU A 62 -12.83 -17.71 12.06
C LEU A 62 -11.86 -17.38 13.21
N LEU A 63 -11.41 -16.13 13.32
CA LEU A 63 -10.62 -15.62 14.45
C LEU A 63 -11.43 -15.54 15.74
N GLU A 64 -12.68 -15.09 15.68
CA GLU A 64 -13.58 -15.05 16.84
C GLU A 64 -13.92 -16.47 17.33
N ARG A 65 -14.04 -17.44 16.42
CA ARG A 65 -14.30 -18.84 16.77
C ARG A 65 -13.10 -19.56 17.37
N SER A 66 -11.89 -19.23 16.92
CA SER A 66 -10.66 -19.79 17.49
C SER A 66 -10.39 -19.23 18.89
N THR A 67 -10.73 -17.97 19.14
CA THR A 67 -10.57 -17.31 20.45
C THR A 67 -11.71 -17.63 21.43
N GLY A 68 -12.94 -17.80 20.94
CA GLY A 68 -14.11 -18.16 21.75
C GLY A 68 -14.17 -19.61 22.22
N SER A 69 -13.33 -20.51 21.68
CA SER A 69 -13.31 -21.94 22.05
C SER A 69 -12.34 -22.28 23.20
N ALA A 70 -11.65 -21.30 23.79
CA ALA A 70 -10.60 -21.51 24.79
C ALA A 70 -11.04 -21.43 26.27
N THR A 71 -12.34 -21.31 26.57
CA THR A 71 -12.83 -21.15 27.96
C THR A 71 -13.58 -22.35 28.55
N SER A 72 -13.52 -23.55 27.95
CA SER A 72 -14.08 -24.74 28.59
C SER A 72 -13.36 -26.04 28.25
N ALA A 73 -12.86 -26.68 29.32
CA ALA A 73 -12.45 -28.08 29.49
C ALA A 73 -11.06 -28.49 28.95
N GLY A 74 -10.17 -28.90 29.89
CA GLY A 74 -8.86 -29.47 29.61
C GLY A 74 -8.79 -31.00 29.76
N THR A 75 -7.67 -31.58 29.29
CA THR A 75 -6.80 -32.64 29.89
C THR A 75 -5.93 -33.29 28.80
N ARG A 76 -4.65 -33.50 29.14
CA ARG A 76 -3.47 -34.12 28.46
C ARG A 76 -3.77 -35.17 27.36
N THR A 77 -3.00 -35.37 26.28
CA THR A 77 -1.59 -35.87 26.24
C THR A 77 -1.07 -35.90 24.77
N GLU A 78 0.25 -35.74 24.59
CA GLU A 78 1.11 -36.14 23.44
C GLU A 78 1.14 -35.35 22.10
N SER A 79 2.32 -34.78 21.80
CA SER A 79 2.86 -34.31 20.50
C SER A 79 3.19 -35.50 19.55
N PRO A 80 3.72 -35.34 18.30
CA PRO A 80 4.07 -34.14 17.52
C PRO A 80 3.64 -34.17 16.03
N ALA A 81 3.46 -33.00 15.38
CA ALA A 81 3.73 -32.80 13.94
C ALA A 81 3.44 -31.34 13.55
N GLY A 82 4.51 -30.57 13.33
CA GLY A 82 4.44 -29.17 12.89
C GLY A 82 3.85 -29.03 11.49
N SER A 83 2.89 -28.12 11.33
CA SER A 83 2.29 -27.75 10.06
C SER A 83 2.73 -26.32 9.68
N ALA A 84 3.55 -26.26 8.63
CA ALA A 84 4.30 -25.13 8.09
C ALA A 84 3.46 -24.00 7.44
N SER A 85 2.18 -23.86 7.78
CA SER A 85 1.31 -22.83 7.19
C SER A 85 1.19 -21.55 8.02
N ASP A 86 1.52 -21.61 9.32
CA ASP A 86 1.53 -20.44 10.22
C ASP A 86 2.85 -19.64 10.11
N GLU A 87 3.89 -20.27 9.57
CA GLU A 87 5.16 -19.61 9.28
C GLU A 87 5.13 -18.80 7.99
N HIS A 88 4.20 -19.04 7.06
CA HIS A 88 4.21 -18.38 5.75
C HIS A 88 3.59 -16.96 5.79
N ASP A 89 2.56 -16.74 6.62
CA ASP A 89 1.98 -15.41 6.85
C ASP A 89 2.88 -14.55 7.75
N ARG A 90 3.51 -15.15 8.77
CA ARG A 90 4.54 -14.47 9.56
C ARG A 90 5.85 -14.27 8.78
N ASN A 91 6.17 -15.10 7.77
CA ASN A 91 7.34 -14.90 6.90
C ASN A 91 7.16 -13.79 5.88
N ALA A 92 5.94 -13.54 5.38
CA ALA A 92 5.71 -12.44 4.44
C ALA A 92 5.83 -11.08 5.15
N GLU A 93 5.25 -10.94 6.35
CA GLU A 93 5.46 -9.77 7.21
C GLU A 93 6.89 -9.66 7.76
N ARG A 94 7.59 -10.78 8.01
CA ARG A 94 9.00 -10.77 8.46
C ARG A 94 10.00 -10.44 7.36
N ARG A 95 9.85 -10.98 6.14
CA ARG A 95 10.78 -10.72 5.03
C ARG A 95 10.83 -9.25 4.61
N PHE A 96 9.73 -8.51 4.77
CA PHE A 96 9.68 -7.08 4.47
C PHE A 96 10.29 -6.20 5.57
N ARG A 97 10.08 -6.56 6.85
CA ARG A 97 10.77 -5.93 8.00
C ARG A 97 12.28 -6.06 7.86
N ASP A 98 12.75 -7.22 7.41
CA ASP A 98 14.17 -7.52 7.28
C ASP A 98 14.83 -6.76 6.12
N ASP A 99 14.15 -6.41 5.02
CA ASP A 99 14.76 -5.72 3.86
C ASP A 99 14.88 -4.19 4.01
N ILE A 100 13.94 -3.52 4.69
CA ILE A 100 14.12 -2.11 5.10
C ILE A 100 15.08 -2.05 6.29
N ALA A 101 15.00 -2.98 7.25
CA ALA A 101 16.03 -3.08 8.27
C ALA A 101 17.42 -3.28 7.62
N ASP A 102 17.61 -4.25 6.73
CA ASP A 102 18.92 -4.60 6.15
C ASP A 102 19.46 -3.56 5.14
N SER A 103 18.59 -2.91 4.36
CA SER A 103 19.01 -1.81 3.47
C SER A 103 19.42 -0.56 4.27
N PHE A 104 18.91 -0.40 5.51
CA PHE A 104 19.20 0.76 6.35
C PHE A 104 20.19 0.44 7.51
N ASN A 105 20.46 -0.84 7.82
CA ASN A 105 21.32 -1.34 8.92
C ASN A 105 22.79 -1.59 8.56
N ARG A 106 23.32 -1.05 7.45
CA ARG A 106 24.75 -1.21 7.13
C ARG A 106 25.71 -0.33 7.94
N ALA A 107 25.20 0.54 8.81
CA ALA A 107 26.02 1.10 9.88
C ALA A 107 26.02 0.17 11.09
N PRO A 108 27.13 0.07 11.85
CA PRO A 108 27.10 -0.63 13.12
C PRO A 108 25.97 -0.03 13.94
N ALA A 109 25.13 -0.87 14.55
CA ALA A 109 24.02 -0.45 15.38
C ALA A 109 24.55 0.33 16.60
N GLU A 110 24.83 1.62 16.41
CA GLU A 110 25.30 2.53 17.46
C GLU A 110 24.16 2.90 18.41
N ASP A 111 22.90 2.79 17.96
CA ASP A 111 21.71 3.01 18.78
C ASP A 111 20.53 2.08 18.39
N PRO A 112 20.45 0.88 18.99
CA PRO A 112 19.34 -0.05 18.75
C PRO A 112 17.96 0.49 19.14
N ALA A 113 17.90 1.45 20.07
CA ALA A 113 16.63 2.03 20.51
C ALA A 113 16.07 2.98 19.45
N PHE A 114 16.93 3.80 18.83
CA PHE A 114 16.56 4.62 17.69
C PHE A 114 16.02 3.76 16.54
N VAL A 115 16.75 2.72 16.14
CA VAL A 115 16.38 1.84 15.02
C VAL A 115 15.00 1.22 15.25
N ALA A 116 14.75 0.65 16.43
CA ALA A 116 13.46 0.04 16.74
C ALA A 116 12.28 1.03 16.75
N LEU A 117 12.52 2.28 17.14
CA LEU A 117 11.50 3.33 17.10
C LEU A 117 11.26 3.85 15.67
N PHE A 118 12.33 4.00 14.90
CA PHE A 118 12.27 4.37 13.49
C PHE A 118 11.47 3.33 12.70
N ASP A 119 11.82 2.05 12.83
CA ASP A 119 11.17 0.94 12.13
C ASP A 119 9.66 0.91 12.44
N ARG A 120 9.29 1.01 13.72
CA ARG A 120 7.88 1.04 14.12
C ARG A 120 7.12 2.21 13.49
N SER A 121 7.75 3.38 13.41
CA SER A 121 7.13 4.59 12.85
C SER A 121 7.03 4.49 11.33
N ALA A 122 8.06 3.96 10.68
CA ALA A 122 8.10 3.68 9.26
C ALA A 122 7.07 2.63 8.85
N ASP A 123 6.91 1.56 9.61
CA ASP A 123 5.90 0.51 9.41
C ASP A 123 4.49 1.11 9.40
N GLN A 124 4.17 2.03 10.33
CA GLN A 124 2.86 2.68 10.32
C GLN A 124 2.60 3.49 9.05
N VAL A 125 3.62 4.18 8.53
CA VAL A 125 3.54 4.89 7.26
C VAL A 125 3.33 3.90 6.12
N LEU A 126 4.17 2.88 6.01
CA LEU A 126 4.15 1.92 4.92
C LEU A 126 2.86 1.10 4.91
N ASP A 127 2.34 0.69 6.06
CA ASP A 127 1.03 0.04 6.20
C ASP A 127 -0.10 0.91 5.66
N GLY A 128 -0.05 2.22 5.96
CA GLY A 128 -1.02 3.18 5.45
C GLY A 128 -0.94 3.32 3.93
N ILE A 129 0.28 3.40 3.38
CA ILE A 129 0.53 3.47 1.93
C ILE A 129 0.12 2.15 1.24
N TYR A 130 0.42 1.00 1.84
CA TYR A 130 0.04 -0.31 1.34
C TYR A 130 -1.48 -0.40 1.21
N ALA A 131 -2.21 -0.08 2.29
CA ALA A 131 -3.67 -0.06 2.26
C ALA A 131 -4.20 0.93 1.21
N TYR A 132 -3.56 2.09 1.06
CA TYR A 132 -3.91 3.05 0.02
C TYR A 132 -3.86 2.44 -1.38
N TYR A 133 -2.78 1.75 -1.75
CA TYR A 133 -2.67 1.11 -3.05
C TYR A 133 -3.49 -0.17 -3.20
N GLN A 134 -3.54 -1.01 -2.17
CA GLN A 134 -4.26 -2.29 -2.17
C GLN A 134 -5.76 -2.09 -2.48
N TYR A 135 -6.37 -1.04 -1.94
CA TYR A 135 -7.79 -0.72 -2.20
C TYR A 135 -8.01 0.21 -3.39
N GLY A 136 -6.95 0.54 -4.15
CA GLY A 136 -7.02 1.39 -5.34
C GLY A 136 -7.36 2.85 -5.03
N LEU A 137 -7.02 3.34 -3.83
CA LEU A 137 -7.44 4.64 -3.31
C LEU A 137 -6.69 5.82 -3.95
N GLN A 138 -5.72 5.57 -4.83
CA GLN A 138 -5.22 6.59 -5.75
C GLN A 138 -6.31 7.14 -6.69
N ASN A 139 -7.37 6.36 -6.92
CA ASN A 139 -8.56 6.81 -7.62
C ASN A 139 -9.45 7.61 -6.67
N VAL A 140 -9.44 8.93 -6.78
CA VAL A 140 -10.16 9.86 -5.88
C VAL A 140 -11.64 9.53 -5.74
N TYR A 141 -12.32 9.23 -6.85
CA TYR A 141 -13.75 8.90 -6.85
C TYR A 141 -14.08 7.66 -5.99
N LEU A 142 -13.13 6.74 -5.79
CA LEU A 142 -13.33 5.55 -4.96
C LEU A 142 -13.31 5.84 -3.45
N ARG A 143 -12.82 7.01 -3.01
CA ARG A 143 -12.61 7.33 -1.59
C ARG A 143 -13.87 7.74 -0.86
N HIS A 144 -14.94 8.04 -1.58
CA HIS A 144 -16.16 8.60 -0.98
C HIS A 144 -17.24 7.55 -0.72
N GLU A 145 -17.03 6.30 -1.18
CA GLU A 145 -18.06 5.27 -1.19
C GLU A 145 -17.77 4.09 -0.24
N GLY A 146 -18.77 3.75 0.57
CA GLY A 146 -18.84 2.50 1.34
C GLY A 146 -17.58 2.19 2.17
N VAL A 147 -17.08 0.96 2.03
CA VAL A 147 -15.89 0.45 2.76
C VAL A 147 -14.62 1.22 2.40
N ARG A 148 -14.51 1.70 1.15
CA ARG A 148 -13.31 2.41 0.69
C ARG A 148 -13.13 3.75 1.38
N ARG A 149 -14.21 4.44 1.74
CA ARG A 149 -14.16 5.64 2.57
C ARG A 149 -13.53 5.39 3.94
N PHE A 150 -13.92 4.30 4.59
CA PHE A 150 -13.33 3.92 5.87
C PHE A 150 -11.86 3.54 5.73
N ARG A 151 -11.51 2.76 4.69
CA ARG A 151 -10.13 2.37 4.39
C ARG A 151 -9.25 3.58 4.08
N TYR A 152 -9.74 4.54 3.30
CA TYR A 152 -9.03 5.78 3.01
C TYR A 152 -8.75 6.60 4.28
N ARG A 153 -9.78 6.85 5.11
CA ARG A 153 -9.58 7.56 6.38
C ARG A 153 -8.60 6.85 7.30
N THR A 154 -8.65 5.52 7.34
CA THR A 154 -7.75 4.70 8.15
C THR A 154 -6.32 4.77 7.62
N ALA A 155 -6.12 4.66 6.31
CA ALA A 155 -4.81 4.81 5.65
C ALA A 155 -4.21 6.19 5.91
N VAL A 156 -4.98 7.26 5.68
CA VAL A 156 -4.54 8.65 5.96
C VAL A 156 -4.15 8.81 7.42
N LYS A 157 -4.96 8.30 8.36
CA LYS A 157 -4.66 8.38 9.80
C LYS A 157 -3.38 7.62 10.16
N ARG A 158 -3.14 6.45 9.56
CA ARG A 158 -1.91 5.66 9.79
C ARG A 158 -0.67 6.42 9.31
N VAL A 159 -0.69 6.92 8.07
CA VAL A 159 0.42 7.72 7.50
C VAL A 159 0.67 8.97 8.35
N HIS A 160 -0.39 9.69 8.74
CA HIS A 160 -0.28 10.86 9.60
C HIS A 160 0.35 10.51 10.95
N ASN A 161 -0.12 9.47 11.64
CA ASN A 161 0.40 9.09 12.95
C ASN A 161 1.86 8.63 12.89
N GLY A 162 2.23 7.87 11.86
CA GLY A 162 3.62 7.45 11.64
C GLY A 162 4.52 8.65 11.33
N LEU A 163 4.05 9.62 10.55
CA LEU A 163 4.77 10.87 10.26
C LEU A 163 5.04 11.70 11.52
N GLU A 164 4.06 11.85 12.40
CA GLU A 164 4.25 12.56 13.67
C GLU A 164 5.28 11.84 14.55
N GLN A 165 5.21 10.50 14.64
CA GLN A 165 6.22 9.72 15.38
C GLN A 165 7.62 9.88 14.78
N LEU A 166 7.78 9.85 13.45
CA LEU A 166 9.07 10.10 12.80
C LEU A 166 9.61 11.49 13.14
N ARG A 167 8.77 12.53 13.12
CA ARG A 167 9.17 13.89 13.51
C ARG A 167 9.65 13.95 14.95
N ASP A 168 8.97 13.22 15.84
CA ASP A 168 9.37 13.14 17.23
C ASP A 168 10.75 12.47 17.39
N LEU A 169 11.20 11.60 16.48
CA LEU A 169 12.52 10.95 16.58
C LEU A 169 13.71 11.88 16.25
N ALA A 170 13.47 13.10 15.76
CA ALA A 170 14.54 13.99 15.29
C ALA A 170 15.61 14.28 16.38
N HIS A 171 15.20 14.34 17.65
CA HIS A 171 16.10 14.59 18.77
C HIS A 171 16.92 13.35 19.20
N LEU A 172 16.50 12.15 18.79
CA LEU A 172 17.18 10.88 19.09
C LEU A 172 18.21 10.51 18.00
N ALA A 173 18.12 11.10 16.81
CA ALA A 173 19.05 10.87 15.71
C ALA A 173 20.42 11.57 15.94
N THR A 174 21.26 10.96 16.78
CA THR A 174 22.60 11.49 17.12
C THR A 174 23.66 11.15 16.06
N VAL A 175 23.48 10.06 15.33
CA VAL A 175 24.35 9.60 14.25
C VAL A 175 23.96 10.28 12.93
N ALA A 176 24.95 10.69 12.12
CA ALA A 176 24.71 11.36 10.85
C ALA A 176 23.86 10.53 9.88
N LEU A 177 24.17 9.23 9.76
CA LEU A 177 23.37 8.31 8.93
C LEU A 177 21.91 8.26 9.37
N HIS A 178 21.65 8.10 10.68
CA HIS A 178 20.29 8.07 11.23
C HIS A 178 19.53 9.38 10.97
N ARG A 179 20.21 10.54 11.05
CA ARG A 179 19.59 11.83 10.69
C ARG A 179 19.21 11.89 9.22
N ASP A 180 20.09 11.44 8.34
CA ASP A 180 19.84 11.47 6.90
C ASP A 180 18.70 10.52 6.51
N GLN A 181 18.70 9.30 7.05
CA GLN A 181 17.64 8.31 6.84
C GLN A 181 16.30 8.83 7.36
N LEU A 182 16.29 9.37 8.59
CA LEU A 182 15.09 9.96 9.18
C LEU A 182 14.56 11.12 8.35
N ALA A 183 15.44 12.03 7.93
CA ALA A 183 15.06 13.20 7.13
C ALA A 183 14.44 12.79 5.80
N VAL A 184 15.09 11.90 5.04
CA VAL A 184 14.59 11.43 3.75
C VAL A 184 13.25 10.72 3.89
N PHE A 185 13.11 9.81 4.86
CA PHE A 185 11.87 9.06 5.02
C PHE A 185 10.72 9.93 5.57
N THR A 186 11.00 10.86 6.49
CA THR A 186 10.02 11.83 7.00
C THR A 186 9.50 12.73 5.89
N GLU A 187 10.40 13.20 5.01
CA GLU A 187 10.03 14.02 3.87
C GLU A 187 9.15 13.25 2.88
N PHE A 188 9.51 12.00 2.56
CA PHE A 188 8.70 11.12 1.74
C PHE A 188 7.31 10.89 2.35
N ALA A 189 7.23 10.56 3.64
CA ALA A 189 5.95 10.35 4.33
C ALA A 189 5.07 11.62 4.30
N ALA A 190 5.65 12.80 4.50
CA ALA A 190 4.95 14.07 4.41
C ALA A 190 4.45 14.37 2.99
N ALA A 191 5.29 14.15 1.97
CA ALA A 191 4.91 14.34 0.57
C ALA A 191 3.81 13.35 0.14
N PHE A 192 3.91 12.09 0.58
CA PHE A 192 2.91 11.06 0.30
C PHE A 192 1.57 11.41 0.95
N LEU A 193 1.57 11.88 2.20
CA LEU A 193 0.36 12.34 2.88
C LEU A 193 -0.32 13.48 2.12
N ARG A 194 0.43 14.50 1.67
CA ARG A 194 -0.12 15.59 0.84
C ARG A 194 -0.75 15.06 -0.44
N ASN A 195 -0.09 14.10 -1.11
CA ASN A 195 -0.62 13.43 -2.28
C ASN A 195 -1.93 12.66 -1.98
N MET A 196 -2.01 11.94 -0.85
CA MET A 196 -3.23 11.26 -0.45
C MET A 196 -4.40 12.22 -0.25
N LEU A 197 -4.14 13.47 0.14
CA LEU A 197 -5.14 14.50 0.40
C LEU A 197 -5.62 15.24 -0.85
N ILE A 198 -5.07 14.96 -2.04
CA ILE A 198 -5.59 15.48 -3.30
C ILE A 198 -7.00 14.93 -3.52
N ASP A 199 -8.04 15.75 -3.38
CA ASP A 199 -9.45 15.33 -3.55
C ASP A 199 -10.05 15.76 -4.89
N LYS A 200 -9.24 16.35 -5.76
CA LYS A 200 -9.65 16.76 -7.10
C LYS A 200 -9.69 15.57 -8.05
N TYR A 201 -10.77 15.46 -8.81
CA TYR A 201 -10.91 14.47 -9.90
C TYR A 201 -11.36 15.15 -11.19
N HIS A 202 -11.04 14.55 -12.33
CA HIS A 202 -11.34 15.12 -13.64
C HIS A 202 -12.78 14.89 -14.04
N LEU A 203 -13.44 15.97 -14.45
CA LEU A 203 -14.72 15.95 -15.14
C LEU A 203 -14.46 16.38 -16.59
N PRO A 204 -14.60 15.47 -17.58
CA PRO A 204 -14.42 15.82 -18.98
C PRO A 204 -15.34 16.95 -19.38
N GLY A 205 -14.76 18.06 -19.83
CA GLY A 205 -15.49 19.26 -20.26
C GLY A 205 -15.15 19.67 -21.69
N ALA A 206 -15.83 20.72 -22.18
CA ALA A 206 -15.58 21.29 -23.50
C ALA A 206 -14.18 21.94 -23.63
N ASN A 207 -13.52 22.25 -22.52
CA ASN A 207 -12.18 22.83 -22.52
C ASN A 207 -11.11 21.77 -22.87
N GLY A 208 -10.77 21.69 -24.15
CA GLY A 208 -9.74 20.77 -24.65
C GLY A 208 -8.35 21.01 -24.06
N SER A 209 -8.04 22.22 -23.58
CA SER A 209 -6.76 22.51 -22.92
C SER A 209 -6.68 21.84 -21.56
N GLU A 210 -7.72 21.97 -20.73
CA GLU A 210 -7.79 21.31 -19.42
C GLU A 210 -7.77 19.79 -19.54
N ASN A 211 -8.43 19.23 -20.56
CA ASN A 211 -8.37 17.80 -20.82
C ASN A 211 -6.95 17.31 -21.17
N ARG A 212 -6.15 18.11 -21.87
CA ARG A 212 -4.76 17.78 -22.19
C ARG A 212 -3.86 17.92 -20.96
N ALA A 213 -4.04 18.99 -20.18
CA ALA A 213 -3.34 19.16 -18.91
C ALA A 213 -3.61 17.98 -17.97
N TYR A 214 -4.88 17.61 -17.78
CA TYR A 214 -5.24 16.43 -17.00
C TYR A 214 -4.57 15.15 -17.50
N ARG A 215 -4.48 14.91 -18.82
CA ARG A 215 -3.81 13.72 -19.35
C ARG A 215 -2.34 13.66 -18.94
N CYS A 216 -1.63 14.78 -19.00
CA CYS A 216 -0.24 14.85 -18.51
C CYS A 216 -0.18 14.56 -16.99
N PHE A 217 -1.04 15.21 -16.20
CA PHE A 217 -1.13 14.94 -14.75
C PHE A 217 -1.39 13.46 -14.46
N PHE A 218 -2.37 12.86 -15.14
CA PHE A 218 -2.80 11.48 -14.96
C PHE A 218 -1.69 10.49 -15.36
N ASN A 219 -1.10 10.65 -16.54
CA ASN A 219 -0.01 9.79 -17.02
C ASN A 219 1.21 9.86 -16.10
N GLY A 220 1.55 11.06 -15.64
CA GLY A 220 2.64 11.24 -14.69
C GLY A 220 2.35 10.59 -13.34
N SER A 221 1.12 10.75 -12.85
CA SER A 221 0.65 10.16 -11.59
C SER A 221 0.66 8.64 -11.63
N GLU A 222 0.08 8.02 -12.68
CA GLU A 222 0.07 6.57 -12.85
C GLU A 222 1.49 5.99 -12.92
N SER A 223 2.40 6.66 -13.66
CA SER A 223 3.79 6.23 -13.74
C SER A 223 4.50 6.33 -12.39
N LEU A 224 4.28 7.40 -11.63
CA LEU A 224 4.85 7.56 -10.29
C LEU A 224 4.28 6.53 -9.30
N ASP A 225 2.96 6.38 -9.25
CA ASP A 225 2.28 5.45 -8.35
C ASP A 225 2.64 4.00 -8.67
N ALA A 226 2.84 3.65 -9.95
CA ALA A 226 3.32 2.33 -10.35
C ALA A 226 4.74 2.04 -9.83
N VAL A 227 5.65 3.03 -9.90
CA VAL A 227 7.02 2.88 -9.40
C VAL A 227 7.03 2.78 -7.88
N ILE A 228 6.36 3.69 -7.15
CA ILE A 228 6.32 3.65 -5.69
C ILE A 228 5.77 2.30 -5.22
N ARG A 229 4.65 1.88 -5.82
CA ARG A 229 4.02 0.61 -5.46
C ARG A 229 4.93 -0.57 -5.71
N ALA A 230 5.58 -0.61 -6.88
CA ALA A 230 6.48 -1.69 -7.21
C ALA A 230 7.67 -1.71 -6.23
N GLU A 231 8.32 -0.58 -6.01
CA GLU A 231 9.53 -0.52 -5.17
C GLU A 231 9.30 -0.76 -3.69
N LEU A 232 8.14 -0.36 -3.18
CA LEU A 232 7.84 -0.50 -1.75
C LEU A 232 7.08 -1.79 -1.41
N PHE A 233 6.38 -2.43 -2.35
CA PHE A 233 5.50 -3.56 -2.03
C PHE A 233 5.59 -4.67 -3.08
N GLU A 234 6.37 -5.72 -2.76
CA GLU A 234 6.57 -6.89 -3.64
C GLU A 234 5.25 -7.57 -4.00
N GLU A 235 4.31 -7.64 -3.07
CA GLU A 235 3.00 -8.27 -3.23
C GLU A 235 2.10 -7.50 -4.21
N LEU A 236 2.39 -6.22 -4.42
CA LEU A 236 1.68 -5.35 -5.34
C LEU A 236 2.43 -5.14 -6.66
N LYS A 237 3.62 -5.74 -6.82
CA LYS A 237 4.36 -5.68 -8.08
C LYS A 237 3.59 -6.41 -9.19
N PRO A 238 3.47 -5.81 -10.37
CA PRO A 238 2.94 -6.53 -11.53
C PRO A 238 3.91 -7.67 -11.90
N ILE A 239 3.35 -8.82 -12.31
CA ILE A 239 4.12 -10.02 -12.70
C ILE A 239 5.17 -9.71 -13.79
N ARG A 240 4.91 -8.70 -14.61
CA ARG A 240 5.87 -8.15 -15.57
C ARG A 240 5.92 -6.64 -15.40
N PRO A 241 7.00 -6.08 -14.83
CA PRO A 241 7.14 -4.64 -14.78
C PRO A 241 7.28 -4.09 -16.20
N GLU A 242 6.45 -3.11 -16.55
CA GLU A 242 6.52 -2.49 -17.89
C GLU A 242 7.81 -1.68 -18.06
N ARG A 243 8.41 -1.20 -16.96
CA ARG A 243 9.57 -0.29 -16.95
C ARG A 243 10.42 -0.52 -15.69
N SER A 244 11.70 -0.13 -15.78
CA SER A 244 12.55 0.03 -14.60
C SER A 244 12.11 1.22 -13.75
N VAL A 245 12.54 1.26 -12.50
CA VAL A 245 12.34 2.38 -11.56
C VAL A 245 12.75 3.71 -12.19
N ALA A 246 14.00 3.79 -12.67
CA ALA A 246 14.53 4.98 -13.32
C ALA A 246 13.71 5.37 -14.57
N GLY A 247 13.26 4.37 -15.35
CA GLY A 247 12.40 4.61 -16.50
C GLY A 247 11.04 5.20 -16.11
N GLY A 248 10.39 4.66 -15.09
CA GLY A 248 9.10 5.15 -14.61
C GLY A 248 9.19 6.54 -13.94
N LEU A 249 10.26 6.81 -13.18
CA LEU A 249 10.52 8.14 -12.59
C LEU A 249 10.83 9.19 -13.66
N LYS A 250 11.56 8.82 -14.73
CA LYS A 250 11.82 9.73 -15.84
C LYS A 250 10.54 10.12 -16.56
N VAL A 251 9.64 9.15 -16.78
CA VAL A 251 8.36 9.41 -17.45
C VAL A 251 7.46 10.28 -16.59
N SER A 252 7.33 9.99 -15.30
CA SER A 252 6.49 10.81 -14.42
C SER A 252 6.96 12.25 -14.37
N TYR A 253 8.27 12.47 -14.21
CA TYR A 253 8.87 13.80 -14.26
C TYR A 253 8.59 14.51 -15.59
N HIS A 254 8.80 13.84 -16.72
CA HIS A 254 8.55 14.42 -18.05
C HIS A 254 7.09 14.86 -18.24
N GLU A 255 6.12 14.06 -17.79
CA GLU A 255 4.71 14.40 -17.88
C GLU A 255 4.33 15.60 -17.00
N PHE A 256 4.82 15.64 -15.76
CA PHE A 256 4.60 16.78 -14.87
C PHE A 256 5.23 18.06 -15.40
N MET A 257 6.48 18.00 -15.89
CA MET A 257 7.13 19.16 -16.49
C MET A 257 6.43 19.60 -17.79
N SER A 258 5.93 18.65 -18.59
CA SER A 258 5.14 18.97 -19.79
C SER A 258 3.88 19.75 -19.42
N LEU A 259 3.21 19.39 -18.33
CA LEU A 259 2.07 20.15 -17.81
C LEU A 259 2.48 21.55 -17.38
N LEU A 260 3.52 21.69 -16.55
CA LEU A 260 3.95 23.00 -16.05
C LEU A 260 4.40 23.95 -17.16
N ILE A 261 5.00 23.42 -18.24
CA ILE A 261 5.49 24.24 -19.36
C ILE A 261 4.40 24.56 -20.37
N LYS A 262 3.62 23.55 -20.80
CA LYS A 262 2.65 23.69 -21.90
C LYS A 262 1.26 24.11 -21.41
N HIS A 263 0.98 23.94 -20.12
CA HIS A 263 -0.33 24.15 -19.50
C HIS A 263 -0.19 24.90 -18.16
N SER A 264 0.69 25.90 -18.10
CA SER A 264 1.00 26.68 -16.89
C SER A 264 -0.19 27.43 -16.29
N SER A 265 -1.24 27.70 -17.08
CA SER A 265 -2.48 28.33 -16.61
C SER A 265 -3.55 27.33 -16.22
N SER A 266 -3.26 26.03 -16.24
CA SER A 266 -4.26 24.99 -15.94
C SER A 266 -4.53 24.88 -14.45
N ASP A 267 -5.76 24.53 -14.12
CA ASP A 267 -6.14 24.26 -12.73
C ASP A 267 -5.40 23.04 -12.17
N TRP A 268 -4.78 22.18 -12.99
CA TRP A 268 -4.02 21.01 -12.53
C TRP A 268 -2.59 21.31 -12.06
N VAL A 269 -2.14 22.56 -12.17
CA VAL A 269 -0.80 22.97 -11.74
C VAL A 269 -0.57 22.70 -10.23
N PRO A 270 -1.47 23.07 -9.30
CA PRO A 270 -1.27 22.82 -7.87
C PRO A 270 -1.10 21.33 -7.53
N GLU A 271 -1.96 20.46 -8.07
CA GLU A 271 -1.84 19.01 -7.83
C GLU A 271 -0.57 18.43 -8.45
N THR A 272 -0.13 18.97 -9.58
CA THR A 272 1.12 18.57 -10.23
C THR A 272 2.35 18.91 -9.37
N LEU A 273 2.34 20.07 -8.70
CA LEU A 273 3.42 20.45 -7.79
C LEU A 273 3.49 19.50 -6.58
N ILE A 274 2.34 19.07 -6.05
CA ILE A 274 2.30 18.05 -4.98
C ILE A 274 2.89 16.72 -5.47
N LYS A 275 2.55 16.29 -6.69
CA LYS A 275 3.09 15.07 -7.29
C LYS A 275 4.60 15.18 -7.58
N LEU A 276 5.10 16.35 -7.97
CA LEU A 276 6.54 16.59 -8.14
C LEU A 276 7.30 16.55 -6.82
N GLN A 277 6.75 17.11 -5.74
CA GLN A 277 7.35 16.97 -4.41
C GLN A 277 7.43 15.50 -3.97
N LEU A 278 6.36 14.73 -4.22
CA LEU A 278 6.37 13.29 -3.95
C LEU A 278 7.40 12.56 -4.81
N HIS A 279 7.49 12.89 -6.11
CA HIS A 279 8.48 12.34 -7.01
C HIS A 279 9.90 12.55 -6.49
N GLU A 280 10.25 13.78 -6.13
CA GLU A 280 11.58 14.13 -5.64
C GLU A 280 11.92 13.43 -4.32
N ALA A 281 10.99 13.44 -3.36
CA ALA A 281 11.18 12.78 -2.07
C ALA A 281 11.33 11.26 -2.24
N PHE A 282 10.55 10.64 -3.13
CA PHE A 282 10.68 9.22 -3.42
C PHE A 282 11.97 8.89 -4.18
N THR A 283 12.45 9.75 -5.08
CA THR A 283 13.76 9.57 -5.72
C THR A 283 14.89 9.49 -4.69
N ARG A 284 14.85 10.29 -3.62
CA ARG A 284 15.81 10.19 -2.51
C ARG A 284 15.71 8.86 -1.76
N VAL A 285 14.49 8.38 -1.47
CA VAL A 285 14.27 7.06 -0.85
C VAL A 285 14.83 5.95 -1.73
N ALA A 286 14.55 5.97 -3.04
CA ALA A 286 15.05 4.97 -3.98
C ALA A 286 16.58 5.00 -4.10
N ALA A 287 17.19 6.19 -4.07
CA ALA A 287 18.65 6.33 -4.10
C ALA A 287 19.32 5.77 -2.83
N LEU A 288 18.74 6.03 -1.65
CA LEU A 288 19.24 5.44 -0.40
C LEU A 288 19.21 3.91 -0.45
N ARG A 289 18.14 3.32 -1.00
CA ARG A 289 18.01 1.86 -1.14
C ARG A 289 18.93 1.25 -2.19
N ALA A 290 19.26 1.98 -3.26
CA ALA A 290 20.17 1.49 -4.30
C ALA A 290 21.66 1.64 -3.93
N GLY A 291 21.97 2.57 -3.03
CA GLY A 291 23.32 2.76 -2.47
C GLY A 291 23.64 1.85 -1.27
N ALA A 292 22.63 1.15 -0.74
CA ALA A 292 22.77 0.06 0.20
C ALA A 292 22.97 -1.25 -0.58
#